data_AF-A0A968THP4-F1
#
_entry.id   AF-A0A968THP4-F1
#
_cell.length_a   1.000
_cell.length_b   1.000
_cell.length_c   1.000
_cell.angle_alpha   90.00
_cell.angle_beta   90.00
_cell.angle_gamma   90.00
#
_symmetry.space_group_name_H-M   'P 1'
#
loop_
_entity.id
_entity.type
_entity.pdbx_description
1 polymer ?
#
loop_
_entity_poly.entity_id
_entity_poly.type
_entity_poly.pdbx_seq_one_letter_code
_entity_poly.pdbx_strand_id
1 'polypeptide(L)'
;MVYWVKISYERKEYVVNFERVNAFCYEQNGRVTFWLPDSAIPIVINPQSNLKDYHKILEYVESATGLEINNTYWVKIFYERNEYVINLNSISSFCQEPNGRITFWLPDSTIPIIINALSNPDSYHKVLNYIQIKTGYCR
;
A
#
# COMPACT_ATOMS: atom_id res chain seq x y z
N MET A 1 14.82 10.40 -1.35
CA MET A 1 16.20 9.85 -1.46
C MET A 1 16.03 8.43 -1.98
N VAL A 2 16.81 7.97 -2.95
CA VAL A 2 16.47 6.71 -3.64
C VAL A 2 16.81 5.51 -2.75
N TYR A 3 15.82 4.64 -2.46
CA TYR A 3 15.97 3.48 -1.57
C TYR A 3 15.93 2.18 -2.39
N TRP A 4 17.11 1.72 -2.83
CA TRP A 4 17.25 0.48 -3.60
C TRP A 4 17.46 -0.72 -2.70
N VAL A 5 16.66 -1.76 -2.91
CA VAL A 5 16.66 -2.97 -2.09
C VAL A 5 16.84 -4.20 -2.98
N LYS A 6 17.82 -5.04 -2.65
CA LYS A 6 17.94 -6.38 -3.24
C LYS A 6 17.03 -7.37 -2.49
N ILE A 7 16.17 -8.07 -3.23
CA ILE A 7 15.22 -9.07 -2.73
C ILE A 7 15.44 -10.39 -3.48
N SER A 8 15.51 -11.50 -2.75
CA SER A 8 15.60 -12.85 -3.31
C SER A 8 14.21 -13.48 -3.33
N TYR A 9 13.70 -13.81 -4.52
CA TYR A 9 12.37 -14.41 -4.70
C TYR A 9 12.39 -15.40 -5.86
N GLU A 10 11.85 -16.61 -5.64
CA GLU A 10 11.80 -17.69 -6.64
C GLU A 10 13.13 -17.98 -7.36
N ARG A 11 14.23 -18.07 -6.60
CA ARG A 11 15.60 -18.29 -7.12
C ARG A 11 16.11 -17.18 -8.06
N LYS A 12 15.44 -16.03 -8.10
CA LYS A 12 15.87 -14.83 -8.82
C LYS A 12 16.24 -13.74 -7.83
N GLU A 13 17.15 -12.86 -8.26
CA GLU A 13 17.45 -11.62 -7.56
C GLU A 13 16.70 -10.46 -8.22
N TYR A 14 15.98 -9.70 -7.42
CA TYR A 14 15.32 -8.46 -7.82
C TYR A 14 16.03 -7.29 -7.14
N VAL A 15 16.30 -6.22 -7.89
CA VAL A 15 16.79 -4.95 -7.33
C VAL A 15 15.67 -3.94 -7.55
N VAL A 16 15.01 -3.56 -6.45
CA VAL A 16 13.76 -2.80 -6.49
C VAL A 16 13.99 -1.45 -5.83
N ASN A 17 13.54 -0.38 -6.49
CA ASN A 17 13.45 0.93 -5.86
C ASN A 17 12.16 0.98 -5.03
N PHE A 18 12.28 0.86 -3.71
CA PHE A 18 11.11 0.83 -2.83
C PHE A 18 10.34 2.17 -2.80
N GLU A 19 10.98 3.29 -3.16
CA GLU A 19 10.29 4.58 -3.35
C GLU A 19 9.21 4.54 -4.44
N ARG A 20 9.25 3.54 -5.33
CA ARG A 20 8.24 3.32 -6.36
C ARG A 20 7.23 2.23 -5.99
N VAL A 21 7.40 1.55 -4.86
CA VAL A 21 6.46 0.56 -4.37
C VAL A 21 5.35 1.30 -3.60
N ASN A 22 4.13 1.18 -4.11
CA ASN A 22 3.02 2.02 -3.65
C ASN A 22 2.06 1.33 -2.69
N ALA A 23 2.17 0.01 -2.55
CA ALA A 23 1.32 -0.78 -1.69
C ALA A 23 2.03 -2.03 -1.17
N PHE A 24 1.74 -2.35 0.10
CA PHE A 24 2.13 -3.59 0.75
C PHE A 24 0.89 -4.26 1.34
N CYS A 25 0.79 -5.57 1.19
CA CYS A 25 -0.29 -6.40 1.73
C CYS A 25 0.28 -7.36 2.76
N TYR A 26 -0.15 -7.25 4.00
CA TYR A 26 0.19 -8.14 5.10
C TYR A 26 -0.92 -9.17 5.26
N GLU A 27 -0.57 -10.44 5.06
CA GLU A 27 -1.46 -11.59 5.22
C GLU A 27 -1.48 -12.06 6.69
N GLN A 28 -2.54 -12.76 7.10
CA GLN A 28 -2.68 -13.29 8.46
C GLN A 28 -1.56 -14.25 8.90
N ASN A 29 -0.91 -14.91 7.93
CA ASN A 29 0.22 -15.81 8.16
C ASN A 29 1.56 -15.06 8.34
N GLY A 30 1.54 -13.72 8.33
CA GLY A 30 2.73 -12.86 8.43
C GLY A 30 3.49 -12.67 7.13
N ARG A 31 3.01 -13.19 5.99
CA ARG A 31 3.61 -12.89 4.68
C ARG A 31 3.35 -11.45 4.30
N VAL A 32 4.31 -10.87 3.59
CA VAL A 32 4.16 -9.56 2.96
C VAL A 32 4.23 -9.73 1.46
N THR A 33 3.22 -9.22 0.78
CA THR A 33 3.16 -9.12 -0.67
C THR A 33 3.30 -7.67 -1.09
N PHE A 34 4.16 -7.41 -2.06
CA PHE A 34 4.21 -6.13 -2.76
C PHE A 34 4.30 -6.40 -4.27
N TRP A 35 3.93 -5.41 -5.09
CA TRP A 35 3.98 -5.54 -6.54
C TRP A 35 5.20 -4.81 -7.08
N LEU A 36 5.93 -5.45 -7.98
CA LEU A 36 7.03 -4.80 -8.67
C LEU A 36 6.49 -3.61 -9.48
N PRO A 37 7.07 -2.41 -9.30
CA PRO A 37 6.72 -1.25 -10.11
C PRO A 37 6.85 -1.58 -11.60
N ASP A 38 6.00 -0.97 -12.44
CA ASP A 38 6.01 -1.08 -13.90
C ASP A 38 5.65 -2.47 -14.48
N SER A 39 5.53 -3.52 -13.66
CA SER A 39 5.34 -4.89 -14.16
C SER A 39 4.23 -5.67 -13.48
N ALA A 40 3.63 -5.15 -12.40
CA ALA A 40 2.54 -5.79 -11.67
C ALA A 40 2.87 -7.16 -11.05
N ILE A 41 4.12 -7.61 -11.11
CA ILE A 41 4.50 -8.95 -10.63
C ILE A 41 4.46 -8.94 -9.09
N PRO A 42 3.67 -9.81 -8.44
CA PRO A 42 3.66 -9.90 -6.98
C PRO A 42 4.94 -10.58 -6.48
N ILE A 43 5.56 -9.99 -5.47
CA ILE A 43 6.66 -10.57 -4.70
C ILE A 43 6.15 -10.87 -3.31
N VAL A 44 6.14 -12.16 -2.95
CA VAL A 44 5.64 -12.65 -1.66
C VAL A 44 6.81 -13.06 -0.78
N ILE A 45 7.01 -12.35 0.32
CA ILE A 45 8.07 -12.63 1.30
C ILE A 45 7.46 -13.25 2.54
N ASN A 46 7.89 -14.48 2.85
CA ASN A 46 7.52 -15.19 4.07
C ASN A 46 8.63 -15.02 5.14
N PRO A 47 8.33 -14.47 6.33
CA PRO A 47 9.32 -14.28 7.38
C PRO A 47 9.97 -15.59 7.84
N GLN A 48 9.28 -16.73 7.72
CA GLN A 48 9.81 -18.04 8.10
C GLN A 48 10.93 -18.54 7.17
N SER A 49 10.88 -18.17 5.88
CA SER A 49 11.86 -18.62 4.87
C SER A 49 12.86 -17.55 4.48
N ASN A 50 12.52 -16.27 4.63
CA ASN A 50 13.36 -15.15 4.23
C ASN A 50 13.21 -13.96 5.20
N LEU A 51 13.67 -14.16 6.44
CA LEU A 51 13.62 -13.14 7.49
C LEU A 51 14.41 -11.87 7.14
N LYS A 52 15.53 -12.01 6.42
CA LYS A 52 16.41 -10.89 6.06
C LYS A 52 15.70 -9.92 5.13
N ASP A 53 15.08 -10.40 4.05
CA ASP A 53 14.36 -9.52 3.12
C ASP A 53 13.05 -9.02 3.73
N TYR A 54 12.43 -9.82 4.59
CA TYR A 54 11.26 -9.39 5.37
C TYR A 54 11.56 -8.16 6.23
N HIS A 55 12.68 -8.15 6.98
CA HIS A 55 13.07 -7.01 7.80
C HIS A 55 13.35 -5.74 6.98
N LYS A 56 13.94 -5.86 5.78
CA LYS A 56 14.14 -4.70 4.90
C LYS A 56 12.82 -4.03 4.51
N ILE A 57 11.78 -4.85 4.29
CA ILE A 57 10.43 -4.34 3.97
C ILE A 57 9.82 -3.64 5.19
N LEU A 58 9.93 -4.25 6.37
CA LEU A 58 9.41 -3.62 7.61
C LEU A 58 10.09 -2.28 7.89
N GLU A 59 11.42 -2.23 7.81
CA GLU A 59 12.21 -1.01 8.04
C GLU A 59 11.80 0.10 7.06
N TYR A 60 11.62 -0.25 5.78
CA TYR A 60 11.14 0.71 4.78
C TYR A 60 9.73 1.20 5.09
N VAL A 61 8.79 0.31 5.38
CA VAL A 61 7.40 0.68 5.66
C VAL A 61 7.31 1.53 6.92
N GLU A 62 8.06 1.21 7.97
CA GLU A 62 8.14 2.01 9.19
C GLU A 62 8.69 3.40 8.90
N SER A 63 9.78 3.51 8.14
CA SER A 63 10.35 4.79 7.73
C SER A 63 9.38 5.62 6.87
N ALA A 64 8.72 4.99 5.89
CA ALA A 64 7.82 5.66 4.96
C ALA A 64 6.51 6.14 5.62
N THR A 65 6.05 5.41 6.64
CA THR A 65 4.80 5.71 7.35
C THR A 65 4.98 6.51 8.64
N GLY A 66 6.15 6.44 9.28
CA GLY A 66 6.47 7.12 10.54
C GLY A 66 6.94 8.57 10.37
N LEU A 67 7.37 8.96 9.17
CA LEU A 67 7.73 10.34 8.87
C LEU A 67 6.47 11.11 8.45
N GLU A 68 5.85 11.86 9.39
CA GLU A 68 4.85 12.89 9.07
C GLU A 68 5.43 14.05 8.23
N ILE A 69 6.74 14.02 7.96
CA ILE A 69 7.53 15.15 7.46
C ILE A 69 7.21 15.53 6.00
N ASN A 70 6.52 14.69 5.20
CA ASN A 70 6.43 14.91 3.75
C ASN A 70 5.06 14.71 3.10
N ASN A 71 3.94 14.96 3.80
CA ASN A 71 2.61 14.87 3.16
C ASN A 71 2.41 13.48 2.49
N THR A 72 3.03 12.45 3.07
CA THR A 72 3.01 11.08 2.60
C THR A 72 1.68 10.48 3.04
N TYR A 73 0.72 10.48 2.13
CA TYR A 73 -0.64 10.00 2.37
C TYR A 73 -0.71 8.46 2.42
N TRP A 74 0.09 7.85 3.30
CA TRP A 74 -0.01 6.42 3.57
C TRP A 74 -1.21 6.15 4.48
N VAL A 75 -2.00 5.15 4.10
CA VAL A 75 -3.14 4.66 4.88
C VAL A 75 -3.00 3.17 5.13
N LYS A 76 -3.48 2.72 6.29
CA LYS A 76 -3.60 1.31 6.64
C LYS A 76 -5.06 0.90 6.52
N ILE A 77 -5.37 -0.09 5.70
CA ILE A 77 -6.75 -0.51 5.43
C ILE A 77 -6.85 -2.02 5.65
N PHE A 78 -7.74 -2.44 6.54
CA PHE A 78 -8.13 -3.83 6.65
C PHE A 78 -9.19 -4.15 5.58
N TYR A 79 -8.83 -5.04 4.66
CA TYR A 79 -9.67 -5.46 3.54
C TYR A 79 -9.44 -6.94 3.23
N GLU A 80 -10.51 -7.70 3.02
CA GLU A 80 -10.45 -9.15 2.73
C GLU A 80 -9.52 -9.96 3.66
N ARG A 81 -9.57 -9.67 4.97
CA ARG A 81 -8.76 -10.31 6.03
C ARG A 81 -7.25 -9.98 6.01
N ASN A 82 -6.81 -9.11 5.12
CA ASN A 82 -5.43 -8.62 5.05
C ASN A 82 -5.35 -7.16 5.49
N GLU A 83 -4.16 -6.73 5.92
CA GLU A 83 -3.86 -5.32 6.16
C GLU A 83 -3.09 -4.77 4.95
N TYR A 84 -3.62 -3.72 4.32
CA TYR A 84 -2.98 -3.03 3.22
C TYR A 84 -2.38 -1.72 3.69
N VAL A 85 -1.11 -1.49 3.39
CA VAL A 85 -0.42 -0.21 3.58
C VAL A 85 -0.27 0.44 2.21
N ILE A 86 -0.99 1.52 1.95
CA ILE A 86 -1.18 2.09 0.60
C ILE A 86 -0.82 3.57 0.59
N ASN A 87 -0.02 3.99 -0.41
CA ASN A 87 0.29 5.39 -0.67
C ASN A 87 -0.78 6.01 -1.57
N LEU A 88 -1.61 6.90 -1.03
CA LEU A 88 -2.69 7.53 -1.80
C LEU A 88 -2.19 8.43 -2.95
N ASN A 89 -0.94 8.92 -2.91
CA ASN A 89 -0.36 9.68 -4.01
C ASN A 89 -0.22 8.86 -5.31
N SER A 90 -0.25 7.53 -5.20
CA SER A 90 -0.17 6.62 -6.34
C SER A 90 -1.54 6.29 -6.95
N ILE A 91 -2.63 6.65 -6.27
CA ILE A 91 -3.98 6.33 -6.70
C ILE A 91 -4.45 7.40 -7.68
N SER A 92 -4.85 6.96 -8.87
CA SER A 92 -5.25 7.83 -9.98
C SER A 92 -6.76 8.01 -10.12
N SER A 93 -7.57 7.18 -9.45
CA SER A 93 -9.03 7.22 -9.57
C SER A 93 -9.72 6.73 -8.31
N PHE A 94 -10.82 7.40 -7.96
CA PHE A 94 -11.71 7.05 -6.86
C PHE A 94 -13.15 6.98 -7.37
N CYS A 95 -13.90 5.99 -6.91
CA CYS A 95 -15.34 5.85 -7.15
C CYS A 95 -16.05 5.96 -5.79
N GLN A 96 -16.91 6.96 -5.63
CA GLN A 96 -17.71 7.14 -4.41
C GLN A 96 -19.17 6.76 -4.69
N GLU A 97 -19.66 5.76 -3.96
CA GLU A 97 -21.04 5.29 -4.05
C GLU A 97 -21.97 6.12 -3.12
N PRO A 98 -23.28 6.24 -3.43
CA PRO A 98 -24.24 6.97 -2.59
C PRO A 98 -24.37 6.43 -1.15
N ASN A 99 -24.01 5.15 -0.94
CA ASN A 99 -24.01 4.51 0.38
C ASN A 99 -22.77 4.88 1.24
N GLY A 100 -21.88 5.75 0.73
CA GLY A 100 -20.65 6.15 1.42
C GLY A 100 -19.49 5.19 1.28
N ARG A 101 -19.56 4.19 0.38
CA ARG A 101 -18.41 3.37 0.02
C ARG A 101 -17.51 4.12 -0.95
N ILE A 102 -16.20 3.98 -0.75
CA ILE A 102 -15.19 4.47 -1.68
C ILE A 102 -14.44 3.25 -2.21
N THR A 103 -14.37 3.14 -3.53
CA THR A 103 -13.58 2.13 -4.23
C THR A 103 -12.46 2.81 -4.97
N PHE A 104 -11.26 2.27 -4.88
CA PHE A 104 -10.12 2.67 -5.68
C PHE A 104 -9.25 1.44 -6.00
N TRP A 105 -8.31 1.59 -6.94
CA TRP A 105 -7.53 0.46 -7.45
C TRP A 105 -6.05 0.68 -7.20
N LEU A 106 -5.36 -0.36 -6.76
CA LEU A 106 -3.91 -0.32 -6.62
C LEU A 106 -3.28 -0.20 -8.02
N PRO A 107 -2.32 0.73 -8.22
CA PRO A 107 -1.81 1.10 -9.54
C PRO A 107 -1.15 -0.06 -10.27
N ASP A 108 -0.46 -0.94 -9.53
CA ASP A 108 0.30 -2.04 -10.10
C ASP A 108 -0.46 -3.37 -10.10
N SER A 109 -1.61 -3.51 -9.44
CA SER A 109 -2.29 -4.83 -9.36
C SER A 109 -3.72 -4.81 -9.84
N THR A 110 -4.30 -3.63 -10.09
CA THR A 110 -5.72 -3.44 -10.41
C THR A 110 -6.67 -4.04 -9.37
N ILE A 111 -6.16 -4.38 -8.18
CA ILE A 111 -6.97 -4.91 -7.07
C ILE A 111 -7.86 -3.78 -6.56
N PRO A 112 -9.20 -3.97 -6.52
CA PRO A 112 -10.09 -3.00 -5.93
C PRO A 112 -9.95 -3.02 -4.40
N ILE A 113 -9.77 -1.86 -3.80
CA ILE A 113 -9.85 -1.64 -2.36
C ILE A 113 -11.13 -0.87 -2.09
N ILE A 114 -12.03 -1.51 -1.33
CA ILE A 114 -13.32 -0.93 -0.95
C ILE A 114 -13.25 -0.56 0.53
N ILE A 115 -13.46 0.71 0.83
CA ILE A 115 -13.43 1.26 2.18
C ILE A 115 -14.75 1.97 2.52
N ASN A 116 -15.14 1.89 3.79
CA ASN A 116 -16.27 2.64 4.34
C ASN A 116 -15.99 3.05 5.79
N ALA A 117 -16.79 3.99 6.30
CA ALA A 117 -16.64 4.55 7.64
C ALA A 117 -16.78 3.53 8.79
N LEU A 118 -17.46 2.39 8.59
CA LEU A 118 -17.66 1.38 9.63
C LEU A 118 -16.46 0.45 9.79
N SER A 119 -15.87 0.04 8.67
CA SER A 119 -14.76 -0.93 8.64
C SER A 119 -13.41 -0.32 8.97
N ASN A 120 -13.15 0.91 8.50
CA ASN A 120 -11.86 1.57 8.60
C ASN A 120 -12.08 3.08 8.81
N PRO A 121 -12.65 3.51 9.95
CA PRO A 121 -13.08 4.90 10.15
C PRO A 121 -11.95 5.91 9.91
N ASP A 122 -10.78 5.74 10.52
CA ASP A 122 -9.69 6.70 10.41
C ASP A 122 -9.14 6.79 8.98
N SER A 123 -8.90 5.64 8.36
CA SER A 123 -8.41 5.58 6.97
C SER A 123 -9.45 6.08 5.97
N TYR A 124 -10.73 5.86 6.23
CA TYR A 124 -11.83 6.39 5.42
C TYR A 124 -11.82 7.92 5.43
N HIS A 125 -11.69 8.55 6.61
CA HIS A 125 -11.57 10.00 6.72
C HIS A 125 -10.29 10.53 6.07
N LYS A 126 -9.16 9.82 6.20
CA LYS A 126 -7.91 10.19 5.51
C LYS A 126 -8.08 10.14 3.99
N VAL A 127 -8.74 9.13 3.45
CA VAL A 127 -9.04 9.02 2.01
C VAL A 127 -9.94 10.16 1.55
N LEU A 128 -11.03 10.46 2.28
CA LEU A 128 -11.90 11.60 1.97
C LEU A 128 -11.15 12.93 1.98
N ASN A 129 -10.35 13.17 3.02
CA ASN A 129 -9.55 14.39 3.14
C ASN A 129 -8.54 14.49 1.98
N TYR A 130 -7.90 13.38 1.60
CA TYR A 130 -6.99 13.33 0.46
C TYR A 130 -7.69 13.70 -0.85
N ILE A 131 -8.86 13.10 -1.13
CA ILE A 131 -9.64 13.40 -2.33
C ILE A 131 -10.02 14.88 -2.35
N GLN A 132 -10.53 15.42 -1.25
CA GLN A 132 -10.89 16.84 -1.14
C GLN A 132 -9.69 17.75 -1.38
N ILE A 133 -8.54 17.47 -0.75
CA ILE A 133 -7.33 18.29 -0.88
C ILE A 133 -6.78 18.25 -2.31
N LYS A 134 -6.79 17.09 -2.97
CA LYS A 134 -6.19 16.93 -4.31
C LYS A 134 -7.09 17.34 -5.45
N THR A 135 -8.40 17.20 -5.29
CA THR A 135 -9.36 17.35 -6.40
C THR A 135 -10.38 18.45 -6.18
N GLY A 136 -10.58 18.89 -4.93
CA GLY A 136 -11.67 19.79 -4.55
C GLY A 136 -13.05 19.13 -4.51
N TYR A 137 -13.14 17.83 -4.79
CA TYR A 137 -14.39 17.07 -4.79
C TYR A 137 -14.54 16.26 -3.49
N CYS A 138 -15.41 16.72 -2.60
CA CYS A 138 -16.04 15.92 -1.55
C CYS A 138 -17.44 16.47 -1.37
N ARG A 139 -18.41 15.57 -1.22
CA ARG A 139 -19.78 15.90 -0.83
C ARG A 139 -19.93 15.78 0.68
#